data_AF-A0A2S6GME4-F1
#
_entry.id   AF-A0A2S6GME4-F1
#
_cell.length_a   1.000
_cell.length_b   1.000
_cell.length_c   1.000
_cell.angle_alpha   90.00
_cell.angle_beta   90.00
_cell.angle_gamma   90.00
#
_symmetry.space_group_name_H-M   'P 1'
#
loop_
_entity.id
_entity.type
_entity.pdbx_description
1 polymer ?
#
loop_
_entity_poly.entity_id
_entity_poly.type
_entity_poly.pdbx_seq_one_letter_code
_entity_poly.pdbx_strand_id
1 'polypeptide(L)'
;MIVNHEVRGRGPVAVVLAGSVGTDLSLWDAQVDPLVDAGYRVIRYDHRGHGSSPVPPGPYRLADIAGDVLALLDHLGVRTASVVGVSLGGMVGMWLGTHAPERVQNLVLCCTSADLGPSANWQTRADLVRAEGMASVVDQTMGRWVTAGYGDDSALREMLLRVPAEGYAGCCEAIGSMDLVGGLGRIAAPTLVVSGAQDPATPPEQGARIAAAIPGARQAVVQGAAHLGVLEKPEEFTRLILSGLPPATGDAMRRSVLGDVHVDRTRVTEFNRPFQEYITDSVWGSVWTRPGLDRRTRSAITLAVLTSLRAHDELTMHVRAALRHGLSREEIAEVLLHTGAYVGVPAANAAFAAAQRVFDEDDA
;
A
#
# COMPACT_ATOMS: atom_id res chain seq x y z
N MET A 1 3.47 14.98 -15.99
CA MET A 1 2.24 15.51 -16.67
C MET A 1 1.02 15.06 -15.89
N ILE A 2 -0.17 15.61 -16.15
CA ILE A 2 -1.39 15.12 -15.52
C ILE A 2 -1.99 14.01 -16.40
N VAL A 3 -2.10 12.82 -15.83
CA VAL A 3 -2.71 11.63 -16.43
C VAL A 3 -4.23 11.63 -16.23
N ASN A 4 -4.95 10.93 -17.11
CA ASN A 4 -6.37 10.66 -16.92
C ASN A 4 -6.57 9.91 -15.61
N HIS A 5 -7.55 10.32 -14.82
CA HIS A 5 -7.77 9.77 -13.49
C HIS A 5 -9.22 9.92 -13.02
N GLU A 6 -9.59 9.09 -12.05
CA GLU A 6 -10.84 9.18 -11.32
C GLU A 6 -10.56 9.17 -9.81
N VAL A 7 -11.30 9.99 -9.06
CA VAL A 7 -11.26 10.02 -7.59
C VAL A 7 -12.62 9.62 -7.03
N ARG A 8 -12.63 8.62 -6.14
CA ARG A 8 -13.83 8.14 -5.45
C ARG A 8 -13.59 8.11 -3.93
N GLY A 9 -14.67 8.31 -3.16
CA GLY A 9 -14.59 8.42 -1.72
C GLY A 9 -14.03 9.76 -1.23
N ARG A 10 -14.16 10.01 0.09
CA ARG A 10 -13.71 11.25 0.76
C ARG A 10 -12.87 10.96 2.01
N GLY A 11 -12.34 9.74 2.09
CA GLY A 11 -11.53 9.28 3.21
C GLY A 11 -10.29 10.13 3.49
N PRO A 12 -9.80 10.17 4.74
CA PRO A 12 -8.59 10.90 5.09
C PRO A 12 -7.31 10.24 4.54
N VAL A 13 -7.37 8.95 4.21
CA VAL A 13 -6.26 8.18 3.63
C VAL A 13 -6.45 8.06 2.13
N ALA A 14 -5.49 8.56 1.35
CA ALA A 14 -5.48 8.41 -0.10
C ALA A 14 -4.83 7.09 -0.53
N VAL A 15 -5.44 6.40 -1.49
CA VAL A 15 -4.93 5.16 -2.09
C VAL A 15 -4.83 5.35 -3.60
N VAL A 16 -3.63 5.25 -4.15
CA VAL A 16 -3.38 5.29 -5.59
C VAL A 16 -3.36 3.87 -6.14
N LEU A 17 -4.21 3.60 -7.12
CA LEU A 17 -4.28 2.33 -7.86
C LEU A 17 -3.56 2.48 -9.21
N ALA A 18 -2.45 1.78 -9.39
CA ALA A 18 -1.59 1.83 -10.58
C ALA A 18 -1.67 0.51 -11.36
N GLY A 19 -2.18 0.57 -12.60
CA GLY A 19 -2.44 -0.61 -13.41
C GLY A 19 -1.20 -1.29 -14.00
N SER A 20 -1.45 -2.39 -14.72
CA SER A 20 -0.43 -3.10 -15.51
C SER A 20 -0.12 -2.34 -16.80
N VAL A 21 1.00 -2.69 -17.45
CA VAL A 21 1.23 -2.28 -18.85
C VAL A 21 0.17 -2.93 -19.74
N GLY A 22 -0.42 -2.17 -20.65
CA GLY A 22 -1.50 -2.62 -21.53
C GLY A 22 -2.91 -2.55 -20.94
N THR A 23 -3.08 -2.06 -19.71
CA THR A 23 -4.39 -1.89 -19.06
C THR A 23 -4.73 -0.41 -18.88
N ASP A 24 -6.02 -0.11 -18.73
CA ASP A 24 -6.52 1.20 -18.29
C ASP A 24 -7.06 1.13 -16.84
N LEU A 25 -7.56 2.24 -16.32
CA LEU A 25 -8.05 2.38 -14.95
C LEU A 25 -9.24 1.48 -14.61
N SER A 26 -9.94 0.91 -15.61
CA SER A 26 -11.05 -0.03 -15.38
C SER A 26 -10.58 -1.38 -14.86
N LEU A 27 -9.27 -1.69 -14.95
CA LEU A 27 -8.65 -2.85 -14.27
C LEU A 27 -9.05 -2.95 -12.79
N TRP A 28 -9.30 -1.80 -12.16
CA TRP A 28 -9.58 -1.67 -10.74
C TRP A 28 -11.07 -1.62 -10.38
N ASP A 29 -11.99 -1.78 -11.33
CA ASP A 29 -13.45 -1.64 -11.10
C ASP A 29 -13.92 -2.47 -9.89
N ALA A 30 -13.44 -3.70 -9.74
CA ALA A 30 -13.83 -4.59 -8.64
C ALA A 30 -13.31 -4.16 -7.25
N GLN A 31 -12.25 -3.35 -7.19
CA GLN A 31 -11.62 -2.92 -5.94
C GLN A 31 -12.09 -1.53 -5.48
N VAL A 32 -12.61 -0.70 -6.38
CA VAL A 32 -12.95 0.71 -6.06
C VAL A 32 -13.99 0.80 -4.96
N ASP A 33 -15.15 0.17 -5.13
CA ASP A 33 -16.24 0.29 -4.16
C ASP A 33 -15.88 -0.32 -2.78
N PRO A 34 -15.28 -1.53 -2.68
CA PRO A 34 -14.82 -2.06 -1.39
C PRO A 34 -13.80 -1.17 -0.67
N LEU A 35 -12.89 -0.49 -1.40
CA LEU A 35 -11.95 0.46 -0.81
C LEU A 35 -12.65 1.74 -0.36
N VAL A 36 -13.62 2.24 -1.12
CA VAL A 36 -14.41 3.42 -0.72
C VAL A 36 -15.24 3.11 0.53
N ASP A 37 -15.89 1.95 0.57
CA ASP A 37 -16.68 1.48 1.71
C ASP A 37 -15.83 1.27 2.96
N ALA A 38 -14.57 0.85 2.78
CA ALA A 38 -13.57 0.78 3.84
C ALA A 38 -13.06 2.17 4.30
N GLY A 39 -13.54 3.26 3.70
CA GLY A 39 -13.29 4.63 4.12
C GLY A 39 -12.09 5.30 3.47
N TYR A 40 -11.56 4.78 2.37
CA TYR A 40 -10.43 5.38 1.65
C TYR A 40 -10.89 6.46 0.64
N ARG A 41 -9.98 7.39 0.32
CA ARG A 41 -10.05 8.22 -0.90
C ARG A 41 -9.26 7.50 -1.99
N VAL A 42 -9.97 6.86 -2.92
CA VAL A 42 -9.38 6.03 -3.98
C VAL A 42 -9.10 6.89 -5.20
N ILE A 43 -7.88 6.79 -5.73
CA ILE A 43 -7.40 7.49 -6.92
C ILE A 43 -6.91 6.41 -7.89
N ARG A 44 -7.58 6.26 -9.03
CA ARG A 44 -7.13 5.38 -10.13
C ARG A 44 -6.81 6.21 -11.35
N TYR A 45 -5.86 5.75 -12.15
CA TYR A 45 -5.39 6.52 -13.30
C TYR A 45 -4.93 5.61 -14.44
N ASP A 46 -4.93 6.17 -15.65
CA ASP A 46 -4.29 5.55 -16.80
C ASP A 46 -2.83 5.98 -16.85
N HIS A 47 -1.89 5.03 -16.93
CA HIS A 47 -0.48 5.37 -17.16
C HIS A 47 -0.33 6.25 -18.41
N ARG A 48 0.73 7.06 -18.49
CA ARG A 48 1.10 7.70 -19.77
C ARG A 48 1.12 6.65 -20.89
N GLY A 49 0.63 7.01 -22.06
CA GLY A 49 0.52 6.07 -23.18
C GLY A 49 -0.60 5.03 -23.09
N HIS A 50 -1.47 5.08 -22.07
CA HIS A 50 -2.56 4.12 -21.86
C HIS A 50 -3.91 4.82 -21.72
N GLY A 51 -4.99 4.09 -21.95
CA GLY A 51 -6.37 4.57 -21.78
C GLY A 51 -6.60 5.94 -22.40
N SER A 52 -7.07 6.89 -21.61
CA SER A 52 -7.31 8.27 -22.03
C SER A 52 -6.18 9.24 -21.63
N SER A 53 -5.04 8.73 -21.15
CA SER A 53 -3.88 9.55 -20.82
C SER A 53 -3.10 9.97 -22.08
N PRO A 54 -2.41 11.12 -22.03
CA PRO A 54 -1.53 11.54 -23.14
C PRO A 54 -0.47 10.50 -23.50
N VAL A 55 -0.09 10.48 -24.78
CA VAL A 55 0.95 9.63 -25.36
C VAL A 55 2.15 10.51 -25.75
N PRO A 56 3.02 10.92 -24.79
CA PRO A 56 4.20 11.71 -25.12
C PRO A 56 5.19 10.89 -25.99
N PRO A 57 6.09 11.54 -26.74
CA PRO A 57 7.15 10.82 -27.43
C PRO A 57 8.05 10.06 -26.45
N GLY A 58 8.43 8.83 -26.81
CA GLY A 58 9.39 8.02 -26.05
C GLY A 58 10.87 8.41 -26.28
N PRO A 59 11.81 7.66 -25.69
CA PRO A 59 11.58 6.54 -24.79
C PRO A 59 11.18 6.99 -23.38
N TYR A 60 10.34 6.21 -22.70
CA TYR A 60 10.01 6.50 -21.29
C TYR A 60 11.03 5.87 -20.36
N ARG A 61 11.24 6.50 -19.21
CA ARG A 61 11.88 5.90 -18.04
C ARG A 61 10.85 5.63 -16.96
N LEU A 62 11.13 4.68 -16.08
CA LEU A 62 10.29 4.43 -14.90
C LEU A 62 10.11 5.69 -14.04
N ALA A 63 11.15 6.53 -13.95
CA ALA A 63 11.10 7.82 -13.28
C ALA A 63 10.07 8.78 -13.90
N ASP A 64 9.86 8.75 -15.22
CA ASP A 64 8.87 9.60 -15.87
C ASP A 64 7.45 9.17 -15.51
N ILE A 65 7.21 7.85 -15.50
CA ILE A 65 5.91 7.25 -15.14
C ILE A 65 5.60 7.54 -13.66
N ALA A 66 6.58 7.35 -12.77
CA ALA A 66 6.43 7.68 -11.35
C ALA A 66 6.26 9.18 -11.10
N GLY A 67 6.94 10.03 -11.89
CA GLY A 67 6.77 11.48 -11.85
C GLY A 67 5.36 11.94 -12.18
N ASP A 68 4.62 11.20 -13.01
CA ASP A 68 3.21 11.50 -13.28
C ASP A 68 2.32 11.22 -12.08
N VAL A 69 2.62 10.18 -11.30
CA VAL A 69 1.91 9.92 -10.03
C VAL A 69 2.16 11.06 -9.05
N LEU A 70 3.40 11.54 -8.93
CA LEU A 70 3.71 12.70 -8.07
C LEU A 70 2.97 13.96 -8.53
N ALA A 71 2.98 14.24 -9.83
CA ALA A 71 2.25 15.37 -10.41
C ALA A 71 0.73 15.26 -10.20
N LEU A 72 0.17 14.05 -10.30
CA LEU A 72 -1.24 13.78 -10.01
C LEU A 72 -1.55 14.03 -8.52
N LEU A 73 -0.72 13.54 -7.61
CA LEU A 73 -0.89 13.78 -6.17
C LEU A 73 -0.85 15.28 -5.84
N ASP A 74 0.08 16.02 -6.43
CA ASP A 74 0.18 17.48 -6.26
C ASP A 74 -1.06 18.19 -6.81
N HIS A 75 -1.53 17.80 -8.00
CA HIS A 75 -2.75 18.33 -8.62
C HIS A 75 -4.00 18.11 -7.74
N LEU A 76 -4.08 16.96 -7.06
CA LEU A 76 -5.20 16.59 -6.18
C LEU A 76 -5.07 17.11 -4.74
N GLY A 77 -4.00 17.85 -4.42
CA GLY A 77 -3.70 18.33 -3.08
C GLY A 77 -3.38 17.22 -2.07
N VAL A 78 -2.90 16.07 -2.55
CA VAL A 78 -2.58 14.89 -1.73
C VAL A 78 -1.09 14.88 -1.39
N ARG A 79 -0.78 15.19 -0.13
CA ARG A 79 0.60 15.19 0.35
C ARG A 79 1.21 13.78 0.37
N THR A 80 0.45 12.77 0.79
CA THR A 80 0.92 11.38 0.92
C THR A 80 -0.18 10.40 0.58
N ALA A 81 0.17 9.27 -0.04
CA ALA A 81 -0.77 8.21 -0.38
C ALA A 81 -0.17 6.81 -0.12
N SER A 82 -1.04 5.82 0.08
CA SER A 82 -0.67 4.43 -0.12
C SER A 82 -0.69 4.11 -1.61
N VAL A 83 0.25 3.31 -2.12
CA VAL A 83 0.30 2.92 -3.53
C VAL A 83 0.04 1.43 -3.65
N VAL A 84 -0.98 1.07 -4.42
CA VAL A 84 -1.32 -0.30 -4.79
C VAL A 84 -1.05 -0.44 -6.28
N GLY A 85 -0.11 -1.30 -6.64
CA GLY A 85 0.38 -1.40 -8.01
C GLY A 85 0.40 -2.83 -8.50
N VAL A 86 -0.18 -3.07 -9.68
CA VAL A 86 -0.02 -4.34 -10.41
C VAL A 86 1.11 -4.20 -11.43
N SER A 87 2.04 -5.16 -11.49
CA SER A 87 3.04 -5.24 -12.57
C SER A 87 3.85 -3.93 -12.72
N LEU A 88 3.73 -3.22 -13.84
CA LEU A 88 4.30 -1.88 -14.04
C LEU A 88 3.93 -0.91 -12.91
N GLY A 89 2.68 -0.91 -12.44
CA GLY A 89 2.27 -0.12 -11.29
C GLY A 89 3.02 -0.47 -10.01
N GLY A 90 3.39 -1.73 -9.83
CA GLY A 90 4.25 -2.18 -8.71
C GLY A 90 5.68 -1.66 -8.84
N MET A 91 6.22 -1.62 -10.06
CA MET A 91 7.55 -1.02 -10.34
C MET A 91 7.54 0.48 -10.03
N VAL A 92 6.47 1.18 -10.43
CA VAL A 92 6.25 2.60 -10.07
C VAL A 92 6.19 2.77 -8.56
N GLY A 93 5.46 1.90 -7.84
CA GLY A 93 5.40 1.89 -6.38
C GLY A 93 6.78 1.72 -5.72
N MET A 94 7.59 0.77 -6.19
CA MET A 94 8.97 0.58 -5.72
C MET A 94 9.84 1.80 -6.00
N TRP A 95 9.73 2.39 -7.19
CA TRP A 95 10.47 3.62 -7.53
C TRP A 95 10.11 4.77 -6.58
N LEU A 96 8.81 4.99 -6.34
CA LEU A 96 8.31 6.02 -5.43
C LEU A 96 8.78 5.78 -3.99
N GLY A 97 8.70 4.54 -3.51
CA GLY A 97 9.15 4.16 -2.17
C GLY A 97 10.65 4.40 -1.96
N THR A 98 11.46 4.29 -3.01
CA THR A 98 12.90 4.54 -2.96
C THR A 98 13.28 6.01 -3.14
N HIS A 99 12.60 6.75 -4.03
CA HIS A 99 13.05 8.08 -4.47
C HIS A 99 12.19 9.24 -3.95
N ALA A 100 10.98 8.95 -3.46
CA ALA A 100 10.07 9.91 -2.83
C ALA A 100 9.41 9.29 -1.57
N PRO A 101 10.19 8.74 -0.63
CA PRO A 101 9.65 8.01 0.53
C PRO A 101 8.72 8.87 1.38
N GLU A 102 8.89 10.19 1.40
CA GLU A 102 8.03 11.14 2.11
C GLU A 102 6.62 11.25 1.53
N ARG A 103 6.40 10.74 0.31
CA ARG A 103 5.11 10.73 -0.41
C ARG A 103 4.34 9.41 -0.24
N VAL A 104 5.01 8.35 0.22
CA VAL A 104 4.47 6.98 0.27
C VAL A 104 4.18 6.57 1.72
N GLN A 105 2.92 6.26 2.02
CA GLN A 105 2.52 5.75 3.35
C GLN A 105 2.71 4.24 3.47
N ASN A 106 2.18 3.50 2.50
CA ASN A 106 2.21 2.04 2.42
C ASN A 106 2.36 1.62 0.95
N LEU A 107 2.93 0.43 0.73
CA LEU A 107 2.99 -0.20 -0.58
C LEU A 107 2.25 -1.54 -0.57
N VAL A 108 1.42 -1.76 -1.59
CA VAL A 108 0.90 -3.09 -1.93
C VAL A 108 1.34 -3.40 -3.36
N LEU A 109 2.26 -4.35 -3.50
CA LEU A 109 2.94 -4.69 -4.74
C LEU A 109 2.37 -6.01 -5.28
N CYS A 110 1.45 -5.93 -6.22
CA CYS A 110 0.76 -7.06 -6.80
C CYS A 110 1.44 -7.52 -8.10
N CYS A 111 1.69 -8.82 -8.24
CA CYS A 111 2.15 -9.47 -9.49
C CYS A 111 3.20 -8.62 -10.24
N THR A 112 4.32 -8.34 -9.57
CA THR A 112 5.37 -7.44 -10.05
C THR A 112 6.76 -8.03 -9.81
N SER A 113 7.78 -7.41 -10.38
CA SER A 113 9.19 -7.75 -10.17
C SER A 113 10.04 -6.48 -10.17
N ALA A 114 11.18 -6.54 -9.48
CA ALA A 114 12.22 -5.51 -9.55
C ALA A 114 13.22 -5.74 -10.71
N ASP A 115 13.17 -6.92 -11.34
CA ASP A 115 13.99 -7.34 -12.49
C ASP A 115 13.20 -8.33 -13.38
N LEU A 116 13.07 -8.03 -14.66
CA LEU A 116 12.35 -8.87 -15.64
C LEU A 116 13.27 -9.42 -16.74
N GLY A 117 14.57 -9.49 -16.47
CA GLY A 117 15.55 -10.08 -17.37
C GLY A 117 15.99 -9.12 -18.49
N PRO A 118 16.55 -9.66 -19.58
CA PRO A 118 17.30 -8.85 -20.53
C PRO A 118 16.47 -7.73 -21.15
N SER A 119 16.98 -6.50 -21.09
CA SER A 119 16.40 -5.32 -21.72
C SER A 119 16.06 -5.53 -23.21
N ALA A 120 16.86 -6.35 -23.91
CA ALA A 120 16.67 -6.71 -25.31
C ALA A 120 15.32 -7.40 -25.60
N ASN A 121 14.75 -8.15 -24.65
CA ASN A 121 13.43 -8.77 -24.82
C ASN A 121 12.32 -7.72 -24.84
N TRP A 122 12.45 -6.70 -23.99
CA TRP A 122 11.51 -5.57 -23.93
C TRP A 122 11.65 -4.65 -25.13
N GLN A 123 12.88 -4.43 -25.60
CA GLN A 123 13.12 -3.70 -26.85
C GLN A 123 12.49 -4.41 -28.05
N THR A 124 12.72 -5.72 -28.19
CA THR A 124 12.09 -6.54 -29.25
C THR A 124 10.56 -6.40 -29.22
N ARG A 125 9.96 -6.41 -28.03
CA ARG A 125 8.51 -6.24 -27.87
C ARG A 125 8.04 -4.83 -28.27
N ALA A 126 8.79 -3.79 -27.90
CA ALA A 126 8.50 -2.41 -28.27
C ALA A 126 8.57 -2.22 -29.79
N ASP A 127 9.60 -2.77 -30.43
CA ASP A 127 9.79 -2.69 -31.89
C ASP A 127 8.67 -3.44 -32.62
N LEU A 128 8.28 -4.62 -32.12
CA LEU A 128 7.18 -5.42 -32.68
C LEU A 128 5.85 -4.66 -32.68
N VAL A 129 5.45 -4.06 -31.55
CA VAL A 129 4.17 -3.33 -31.50
C VAL A 129 4.20 -2.05 -32.34
N ARG A 130 5.36 -1.40 -32.50
CA ARG A 130 5.50 -0.24 -33.40
C ARG A 130 5.36 -0.65 -34.86
N ALA A 131 5.92 -1.80 -35.24
CA ALA A 131 5.90 -2.28 -36.61
C ALA A 131 4.55 -2.92 -37.00
N GLU A 132 3.97 -3.73 -36.11
CA GLU A 132 2.83 -4.62 -36.43
C GLU A 132 1.55 -4.26 -35.66
N GLY A 133 1.61 -3.26 -34.78
CA GLY A 133 0.48 -2.86 -33.94
C GLY A 133 0.23 -3.80 -32.76
N MET A 134 -0.73 -3.44 -31.89
CA MET A 134 -1.00 -4.17 -30.64
C MET A 134 -1.47 -5.60 -30.84
N ALA A 135 -2.12 -5.92 -31.96
CA ALA A 135 -2.60 -7.26 -32.26
C ALA A 135 -1.49 -8.32 -32.21
N SER A 136 -0.25 -7.94 -32.56
CA SER A 136 0.93 -8.82 -32.56
C SER A 136 1.28 -9.40 -31.19
N VAL A 137 0.85 -8.76 -30.09
CA VAL A 137 1.17 -9.19 -28.71
C VAL A 137 -0.03 -9.70 -27.93
N VAL A 138 -1.26 -9.65 -28.47
CA VAL A 138 -2.49 -9.95 -27.70
C VAL A 138 -2.49 -11.39 -27.19
N ASP A 139 -2.37 -12.39 -28.07
CA ASP A 139 -2.49 -13.80 -27.67
C ASP A 139 -1.41 -14.21 -26.67
N GLN A 140 -0.17 -13.77 -26.90
CA GLN A 140 0.92 -14.01 -25.96
C GLN A 140 0.66 -13.32 -24.60
N THR A 141 0.06 -12.14 -24.61
CA THR A 141 -0.23 -11.38 -23.39
C THR A 141 -1.37 -12.03 -22.60
N MET A 142 -2.45 -12.47 -23.26
CA MET A 142 -3.56 -13.17 -22.59
C MET A 142 -3.08 -14.45 -21.90
N GLY A 143 -2.22 -15.23 -22.56
CA GLY A 143 -1.62 -16.44 -21.98
C GLY A 143 -0.73 -16.20 -20.75
N ARG A 144 -0.40 -14.94 -20.44
CA ARG A 144 0.29 -14.54 -19.20
C ARG A 144 -0.65 -13.88 -18.19
N TRP A 145 -1.60 -13.10 -18.68
CA TRP A 145 -2.49 -12.27 -17.85
C TRP A 145 -3.44 -13.09 -17.00
N VAL A 146 -4.02 -14.14 -17.56
CA VAL A 146 -5.07 -14.90 -16.90
C VAL A 146 -4.80 -16.40 -16.98
N THR A 147 -5.34 -17.16 -16.03
CA THR A 147 -5.29 -18.62 -16.05
C THR A 147 -6.12 -19.18 -17.21
N ALA A 148 -5.80 -20.40 -17.64
CA ALA A 148 -6.57 -21.09 -18.69
C ALA A 148 -8.07 -21.29 -18.33
N GLY A 149 -8.44 -21.16 -17.05
CA GLY A 149 -9.80 -21.30 -16.55
C GLY A 149 -10.58 -20.00 -16.38
N TYR A 150 -10.02 -18.83 -16.77
CA TYR A 150 -10.64 -17.52 -16.55
C TYR A 150 -12.01 -17.34 -17.23
N GLY A 151 -12.21 -17.99 -18.38
CA GLY A 151 -13.44 -17.87 -19.17
C GLY A 151 -13.26 -16.88 -20.32
N ASP A 152 -14.25 -16.01 -20.53
CA ASP A 152 -14.25 -15.02 -21.62
C ASP A 152 -13.28 -13.87 -21.34
N ASP A 153 -12.21 -13.77 -22.15
CA ASP A 153 -11.18 -12.74 -22.07
C ASP A 153 -11.39 -11.60 -23.08
N SER A 154 -12.53 -11.56 -23.79
CA SER A 154 -12.80 -10.61 -24.88
C SER A 154 -12.62 -9.16 -24.46
N ALA A 155 -13.12 -8.78 -23.28
CA ALA A 155 -12.98 -7.42 -22.76
C ALA A 155 -11.51 -7.04 -22.47
N LEU A 156 -10.67 -7.99 -22.02
CA LEU A 156 -9.25 -7.76 -21.77
C LEU A 156 -8.46 -7.65 -23.07
N ARG A 157 -8.81 -8.47 -24.07
CA ARG A 157 -8.27 -8.37 -25.43
C ARG A 157 -8.59 -7.00 -26.03
N GLU A 158 -9.83 -6.55 -25.92
CA GLU A 158 -10.26 -5.23 -26.40
C GLU A 158 -9.58 -4.07 -25.66
N MET A 159 -9.40 -4.19 -24.34
CA MET A 159 -8.64 -3.23 -23.54
C MET A 159 -7.20 -3.10 -24.08
N LEU A 160 -6.50 -4.21 -24.24
CA LEU A 160 -5.12 -4.22 -24.72
C LEU A 160 -4.99 -3.69 -26.15
N LEU A 161 -5.92 -4.06 -27.04
CA LEU A 161 -5.94 -3.62 -28.43
C LEU A 161 -6.13 -2.10 -28.59
N ARG A 162 -6.80 -1.45 -27.62
CA ARG A 162 -7.02 0.00 -27.63
C ARG A 162 -5.81 0.82 -27.20
N VAL A 163 -4.78 0.18 -26.62
CA VAL A 163 -3.59 0.89 -26.17
C VAL A 163 -2.82 1.43 -27.38
N PRO A 164 -2.49 2.73 -27.43
CA PRO A 164 -1.63 3.26 -28.48
C PRO A 164 -0.28 2.54 -28.53
N ALA A 165 0.11 2.03 -29.70
CA ALA A 165 1.33 1.24 -29.87
C ALA A 165 2.59 1.96 -29.35
N GLU A 166 2.71 3.27 -29.60
CA GLU A 166 3.84 4.07 -29.09
C GLU A 166 3.82 4.20 -27.57
N GLY A 167 2.63 4.30 -26.97
CA GLY A 167 2.48 4.34 -25.51
C GLY A 167 2.91 3.03 -24.86
N TYR A 168 2.48 1.91 -25.45
CA TYR A 168 2.88 0.57 -25.02
C TYR A 168 4.41 0.34 -25.18
N ALA A 169 4.96 0.73 -26.32
CA ALA A 169 6.38 0.63 -26.62
C ALA A 169 7.22 1.45 -25.62
N GLY A 170 6.83 2.69 -25.34
CA GLY A 170 7.50 3.53 -24.34
C GLY A 170 7.49 2.89 -22.94
N CYS A 171 6.38 2.27 -22.52
CA CYS A 171 6.35 1.53 -21.27
C CYS A 171 7.20 0.24 -21.31
N CYS A 172 7.29 -0.46 -22.43
CA CYS A 172 8.22 -1.59 -22.58
C CYS A 172 9.67 -1.13 -22.40
N GLU A 173 10.07 -0.01 -23.00
CA GLU A 173 11.41 0.57 -22.85
C GLU A 173 11.70 0.92 -21.39
N ALA A 174 10.74 1.54 -20.69
CA ALA A 174 10.85 1.84 -19.26
C ALA A 174 11.04 0.60 -18.39
N ILE A 175 10.34 -0.50 -18.70
CA ILE A 175 10.49 -1.79 -18.00
C ILE A 175 11.85 -2.39 -18.34
N GLY A 176 12.25 -2.38 -19.61
CA GLY A 176 13.52 -2.95 -20.07
C GLY A 176 14.75 -2.25 -19.48
N SER A 177 14.65 -0.95 -19.16
CA SER A 177 15.74 -0.17 -18.58
C SER A 177 15.60 0.10 -17.07
N MET A 178 14.67 -0.58 -16.37
CA MET A 178 14.46 -0.31 -14.95
C MET A 178 15.66 -0.75 -14.09
N ASP A 179 15.95 0.02 -13.05
CA ASP A 179 16.97 -0.30 -12.04
C ASP A 179 16.36 -0.09 -10.65
N LEU A 180 15.82 -1.18 -10.09
CA LEU A 180 15.11 -1.15 -8.81
C LEU A 180 15.80 -1.97 -7.72
N VAL A 181 16.51 -3.05 -8.10
CA VAL A 181 17.06 -4.04 -7.16
C VAL A 181 17.95 -3.40 -6.09
N GLY A 182 18.87 -2.51 -6.49
CA GLY A 182 19.76 -1.81 -5.56
C GLY A 182 19.07 -0.75 -4.67
N GLY A 183 17.80 -0.46 -4.93
CA GLY A 183 16.99 0.53 -4.21
C GLY A 183 16.05 -0.04 -3.15
N LEU A 184 15.72 -1.33 -3.22
CA LEU A 184 14.67 -1.93 -2.41
C LEU A 184 14.91 -1.80 -0.90
N GLY A 185 16.15 -1.97 -0.46
CA GLY A 185 16.53 -1.86 0.96
C GLY A 185 16.35 -0.45 1.56
N ARG A 186 16.14 0.58 0.73
CA ARG A 186 15.84 1.96 1.18
C ARG A 186 14.36 2.24 1.37
N ILE A 187 13.48 1.32 0.94
CA ILE A 187 12.03 1.49 1.09
C ILE A 187 11.67 1.36 2.57
N ALA A 188 11.25 2.46 3.19
CA ALA A 188 10.83 2.51 4.59
C ALA A 188 9.32 2.28 4.78
N ALA A 189 8.53 2.40 3.71
CA ALA A 189 7.09 2.22 3.78
C ALA A 189 6.73 0.74 4.08
N PRO A 190 5.80 0.46 5.02
CA PRO A 190 5.27 -0.88 5.21
C PRO A 190 4.77 -1.45 3.88
N THR A 191 5.25 -2.64 3.53
CA THR A 191 5.07 -3.22 2.20
C THR A 191 4.45 -4.62 2.29
N LEU A 192 3.39 -4.85 1.51
CA LEU A 192 2.82 -6.17 1.24
C LEU A 192 3.05 -6.52 -0.22
N VAL A 193 3.65 -7.68 -0.48
CA VAL A 193 3.79 -8.25 -1.81
C VAL A 193 2.72 -9.31 -2.01
N VAL A 194 1.96 -9.25 -3.11
CA VAL A 194 0.92 -10.22 -3.45
C VAL A 194 1.23 -10.83 -4.81
N SER A 195 1.36 -12.16 -4.88
CA SER A 195 1.67 -12.87 -6.13
C SER A 195 0.53 -13.80 -6.52
N GLY A 196 0.25 -13.94 -7.82
CA GLY A 196 -0.55 -15.04 -8.33
C GLY A 196 0.29 -16.32 -8.38
N ALA A 197 -0.23 -17.43 -7.84
CA ALA A 197 0.49 -18.71 -7.80
C ALA A 197 0.82 -19.27 -9.20
N GLN A 198 0.07 -18.87 -10.21
CA GLN A 198 0.19 -19.34 -11.59
C GLN A 198 0.72 -18.25 -12.52
N ASP A 199 1.27 -17.16 -11.99
CA ASP A 199 1.78 -16.03 -12.78
C ASP A 199 3.07 -16.42 -13.53
N PRO A 200 3.06 -16.54 -14.87
CA PRO A 200 4.26 -16.88 -15.63
C PRO A 200 5.12 -15.65 -15.96
N ALA A 201 4.60 -14.43 -15.80
CA ALA A 201 5.30 -13.18 -16.10
C ALA A 201 6.13 -12.71 -14.90
N THR A 202 5.55 -12.78 -13.70
CA THR A 202 6.17 -12.43 -12.43
C THR A 202 5.88 -13.50 -11.40
N PRO A 203 6.53 -14.67 -11.51
CA PRO A 203 6.22 -15.82 -10.65
C PRO A 203 6.50 -15.50 -9.18
N PRO A 204 5.88 -16.24 -8.23
CA PRO A 204 5.97 -15.94 -6.79
C PRO A 204 7.39 -15.77 -6.25
N GLU A 205 8.39 -16.41 -6.85
CA GLU A 205 9.80 -16.26 -6.49
C GLU A 205 10.32 -14.83 -6.72
N GLN A 206 9.80 -14.11 -7.72
CA GLN A 206 10.12 -12.69 -7.92
C GLN A 206 9.54 -11.84 -6.79
N GLY A 207 8.30 -12.12 -6.39
CA GLY A 207 7.68 -11.48 -5.22
C GLY A 207 8.45 -11.76 -3.92
N ALA A 208 8.93 -13.00 -3.74
CA ALA A 208 9.72 -13.39 -2.58
C ALA A 208 11.04 -12.61 -2.51
N ARG A 209 11.69 -12.38 -3.65
CA ARG A 209 12.91 -11.55 -3.74
C ARG A 209 12.65 -10.11 -3.32
N ILE A 210 11.52 -9.52 -3.74
CA ILE A 210 11.12 -8.17 -3.32
C ILE A 210 10.89 -8.14 -1.80
N ALA A 211 10.10 -9.08 -1.27
CA ALA A 211 9.79 -9.14 0.16
C ALA A 211 11.03 -9.35 1.03
N ALA A 212 12.00 -10.14 0.56
CA ALA A 212 13.26 -10.34 1.26
C ALA A 212 14.17 -9.09 1.26
N ALA A 213 14.06 -8.24 0.23
CA ALA A 213 14.91 -7.07 0.07
C ALA A 213 14.37 -5.81 0.77
N ILE A 214 13.06 -5.71 1.00
CA ILE A 214 12.43 -4.57 1.67
C ILE A 214 12.28 -4.85 3.18
N PRO A 215 12.83 -4.00 4.07
CA PRO A 215 12.72 -4.20 5.51
C PRO A 215 11.26 -4.32 5.99
N GLY A 216 10.95 -5.42 6.68
CA GLY A 216 9.62 -5.66 7.25
C GLY A 216 8.52 -5.97 6.22
N ALA A 217 8.86 -6.17 4.94
CA ALA A 217 7.89 -6.58 3.95
C ALA A 217 7.42 -8.02 4.17
N ARG A 218 6.18 -8.30 3.77
CA ARG A 218 5.56 -9.63 3.82
C ARG A 218 5.08 -10.04 2.43
N GLN A 219 4.99 -11.33 2.19
CA GLN A 219 4.42 -11.87 0.96
C GLN A 219 3.14 -12.67 1.24
N ALA A 220 2.17 -12.56 0.33
CA ALA A 220 1.04 -13.47 0.19
C ALA A 220 1.00 -14.03 -1.24
N VAL A 221 0.62 -15.30 -1.39
CA VAL A 221 0.47 -15.96 -2.68
C VAL A 221 -0.97 -16.44 -2.83
N VAL A 222 -1.66 -15.94 -3.86
CA VAL A 222 -3.06 -16.24 -4.16
C VAL A 222 -3.15 -17.43 -5.11
N GLN A 223 -3.88 -18.47 -4.68
CA GLN A 223 -4.05 -19.69 -5.46
C GLN A 223 -5.05 -19.49 -6.61
N GLY A 224 -4.77 -20.11 -7.75
CA GLY A 224 -5.63 -20.03 -8.93
C GLY A 224 -5.70 -18.64 -9.56
N ALA A 225 -4.65 -17.83 -9.38
CA ALA A 225 -4.47 -16.54 -10.03
C ALA A 225 -3.16 -16.52 -10.82
N ALA A 226 -3.19 -15.94 -12.02
CA ALA A 226 -2.04 -15.59 -12.83
C ALA A 226 -1.66 -14.11 -12.62
N HIS A 227 -1.19 -13.44 -13.67
CA HIS A 227 -0.60 -12.10 -13.55
C HIS A 227 -1.61 -11.00 -13.20
N LEU A 228 -2.82 -11.01 -13.78
CA LEU A 228 -3.90 -10.11 -13.43
C LEU A 228 -4.82 -10.72 -12.35
N GLY A 229 -4.21 -11.21 -11.28
CA GLY A 229 -4.93 -11.82 -10.17
C GLY A 229 -5.98 -10.92 -9.51
N VAL A 230 -5.81 -9.59 -9.62
CA VAL A 230 -6.82 -8.58 -9.19
C VAL A 230 -8.16 -8.73 -9.93
N LEU A 231 -8.16 -9.30 -11.14
CA LEU A 231 -9.37 -9.61 -11.91
C LEU A 231 -9.85 -11.05 -11.69
N GLU A 232 -8.93 -12.02 -11.57
CA GLU A 232 -9.31 -13.44 -11.46
C GLU A 232 -9.80 -13.82 -10.05
N LYS A 233 -9.28 -13.14 -9.03
CA LYS A 233 -9.57 -13.37 -7.61
C LYS A 233 -9.85 -12.04 -6.91
N PRO A 234 -10.85 -11.27 -7.37
CA PRO A 234 -11.05 -9.89 -6.94
C PRO A 234 -11.30 -9.80 -5.44
N GLU A 235 -12.06 -10.71 -4.83
CA GLU A 235 -12.34 -10.69 -3.39
C GLU A 235 -11.08 -10.95 -2.57
N GLU A 236 -10.26 -11.94 -2.98
CA GLU A 236 -9.05 -12.32 -2.25
C GLU A 236 -7.97 -11.23 -2.35
N PHE A 237 -7.77 -10.68 -3.55
CA PHE A 237 -6.86 -9.54 -3.74
C PHE A 237 -7.35 -8.31 -2.99
N THR A 238 -8.65 -8.00 -3.02
CA THR A 238 -9.21 -6.86 -2.25
C THR A 238 -8.94 -7.01 -0.75
N ARG A 239 -9.17 -8.20 -0.18
CA ARG A 239 -8.88 -8.50 1.22
C ARG A 239 -7.40 -8.29 1.55
N LEU A 240 -6.50 -8.76 0.68
CA LEU A 240 -5.06 -8.59 0.88
C LEU A 240 -4.63 -7.12 0.74
N ILE A 241 -5.15 -6.40 -0.26
CA ILE A 241 -4.93 -4.96 -0.43
C ILE A 241 -5.34 -4.22 0.85
N LEU A 242 -6.56 -4.43 1.35
CA LEU A 242 -7.03 -3.82 2.59
C LEU A 242 -6.11 -4.11 3.78
N SER A 243 -5.56 -5.33 3.87
CA SER A 243 -4.63 -5.73 4.94
C SER A 243 -3.24 -5.07 4.83
N GLY A 244 -2.87 -4.58 3.65
CA GLY A 244 -1.62 -3.86 3.39
C GLY A 244 -1.73 -2.34 3.57
N LEU A 245 -2.95 -1.82 3.72
CA LEU A 245 -3.24 -0.39 3.85
C LEU A 245 -3.33 0.05 5.31
N PRO A 246 -3.08 1.34 5.62
CA PRO A 246 -3.29 1.87 6.95
C PRO A 246 -4.79 2.08 7.21
N PRO A 247 -5.28 1.98 8.45
CA PRO A 247 -6.70 2.17 8.77
C PRO A 247 -7.25 3.51 8.27
N ALA A 248 -8.41 3.49 7.59
CA ALA A 248 -8.99 4.67 6.98
C ALA A 248 -10.11 5.33 7.80
N THR A 249 -10.70 4.60 8.76
CA THR A 249 -11.79 5.10 9.62
C THR A 249 -11.33 5.23 11.07
N GLY A 250 -12.07 6.03 11.85
CA GLY A 250 -11.82 6.15 13.28
C GLY A 250 -11.94 4.81 14.00
N ASP A 251 -12.95 4.01 13.70
CA ASP A 251 -13.12 2.69 14.34
C ASP A 251 -11.98 1.73 13.96
N ALA A 252 -11.60 1.68 12.68
CA ALA A 252 -10.48 0.85 12.24
C ALA A 252 -9.15 1.31 12.87
N MET A 253 -8.94 2.63 12.99
CA MET A 253 -7.78 3.17 13.68
C MET A 253 -7.80 2.78 15.16
N ARG A 254 -8.93 2.96 15.85
CA ARG A 254 -9.13 2.53 17.24
C ARG A 254 -8.77 1.07 17.43
N ARG A 255 -9.30 0.18 16.59
CA ARG A 255 -9.01 -1.26 16.62
C ARG A 255 -7.54 -1.57 16.39
N SER A 256 -6.89 -0.87 15.45
CA SER A 256 -5.46 -1.06 15.20
C SER A 256 -4.59 -0.68 16.41
N VAL A 257 -4.99 0.36 17.16
CA VAL A 257 -4.24 0.82 18.33
C VAL A 257 -4.60 -0.01 19.56
N LEU A 258 -5.87 -0.28 19.85
CA LEU A 258 -6.30 -0.91 21.10
C LEU A 258 -6.44 -2.44 21.02
N GLY A 259 -6.58 -2.99 19.81
CA GLY A 259 -6.86 -4.40 19.56
C GLY A 259 -8.36 -4.75 19.60
N ASP A 260 -8.79 -5.68 18.75
CA ASP A 260 -10.20 -6.04 18.58
C ASP A 260 -10.87 -6.53 19.85
N VAL A 261 -10.20 -7.43 20.60
CA VAL A 261 -10.72 -7.97 21.87
C VAL A 261 -11.06 -6.86 22.87
N HIS A 262 -10.25 -5.80 22.92
CA HIS A 262 -10.50 -4.67 23.80
C HIS A 262 -11.68 -3.83 23.30
N VAL A 263 -11.71 -3.53 22.00
CA VAL A 263 -12.80 -2.74 21.41
C VAL A 263 -14.14 -3.47 21.55
N ASP A 264 -14.19 -4.77 21.30
CA ASP A 264 -15.42 -5.58 21.37
C ASP A 264 -15.93 -5.77 22.80
N ARG A 265 -15.04 -5.76 23.80
CA ARG A 265 -15.43 -5.74 25.22
C ARG A 265 -16.06 -4.41 25.64
N THR A 266 -15.89 -3.35 24.86
CA THR A 266 -16.47 -2.04 25.17
C THR A 266 -17.99 -2.12 25.02
N ARG A 267 -18.70 -2.12 26.15
CA ARG A 267 -20.16 -2.12 26.16
C ARG A 267 -20.68 -0.75 25.71
N VAL A 268 -21.23 -0.69 24.49
CA VAL A 268 -21.94 0.50 23.98
C VAL A 268 -23.39 0.45 24.45
N THR A 269 -23.81 1.49 25.15
CA THR A 269 -25.18 1.72 25.63
C THR A 269 -25.71 3.02 25.03
N GLU A 270 -27.01 3.25 25.10
CA GLU A 270 -27.59 4.54 24.68
C GLU A 270 -26.97 5.72 25.43
N PHE A 271 -26.68 5.54 26.72
CA PHE A 271 -26.05 6.57 27.57
C PHE A 271 -24.64 6.97 27.11
N ASN A 272 -23.79 6.01 26.74
CA ASN A 272 -22.39 6.30 26.39
C ASN A 272 -22.14 6.42 24.88
N ARG A 273 -23.12 6.12 24.02
CA ARG A 273 -22.99 6.16 22.56
C ARG A 273 -22.47 7.50 22.03
N PRO A 274 -23.02 8.68 22.41
CA PRO A 274 -22.52 9.94 21.89
C PRO A 274 -21.05 10.19 22.25
N PHE A 275 -20.63 9.73 23.43
CA PHE A 275 -19.23 9.84 23.86
C PHE A 275 -18.33 8.86 23.11
N GLN A 276 -18.79 7.63 22.85
CA GLN A 276 -18.04 6.67 22.04
C GLN A 276 -17.88 7.15 20.59
N GLU A 277 -18.93 7.71 19.99
CA GLU A 277 -18.88 8.33 18.66
C GLU A 277 -17.90 9.50 18.64
N TYR A 278 -17.98 10.41 19.63
CA TYR A 278 -17.03 11.51 19.76
C TYR A 278 -15.57 11.05 19.86
N ILE A 279 -15.28 10.01 20.67
CA ILE A 279 -13.93 9.44 20.79
C ILE A 279 -13.49 8.83 19.45
N THR A 280 -14.34 8.01 18.83
CA THR A 280 -14.12 7.39 17.52
C THR A 280 -13.74 8.42 16.47
N ASP A 281 -14.49 9.51 16.37
CA ASP A 281 -14.24 10.52 15.33
C ASP A 281 -13.07 11.44 15.68
N SER A 282 -12.99 11.90 16.93
CA SER A 282 -12.03 12.94 17.33
C SER A 282 -10.64 12.39 17.60
N VAL A 283 -10.54 11.30 18.36
CA VAL A 283 -9.24 10.71 18.71
C VAL A 283 -8.76 9.89 17.53
N TRP A 284 -9.57 8.93 17.10
CA TRP A 284 -9.13 7.90 16.16
C TRP A 284 -9.31 8.34 14.71
N GLY A 285 -10.44 8.97 14.36
CA GLY A 285 -10.73 9.45 13.01
C GLY A 285 -9.99 10.74 12.61
N SER A 286 -9.45 11.47 13.59
CA SER A 286 -8.75 12.74 13.38
C SER A 286 -7.33 12.74 13.97
N VAL A 287 -7.16 12.78 15.29
CA VAL A 287 -5.83 13.02 15.88
C VAL A 287 -4.81 11.95 15.45
N TRP A 288 -5.19 10.68 15.46
CA TRP A 288 -4.30 9.55 15.09
C TRP A 288 -4.10 9.37 13.59
N THR A 289 -5.02 9.82 12.75
CA THR A 289 -4.95 9.70 11.28
C THR A 289 -4.24 10.89 10.62
N ARG A 290 -4.04 11.99 11.34
CA ARG A 290 -3.47 13.21 10.78
C ARG A 290 -2.03 13.01 10.27
N PRO A 291 -1.70 13.62 9.12
CA PRO A 291 -0.33 13.69 8.64
C PRO A 291 0.53 14.56 9.56
N GLY A 292 1.78 14.16 9.82
CA GLY A 292 2.79 14.99 10.51
C GLY A 292 3.62 14.25 11.57
N LEU A 293 3.02 13.29 12.27
CA LEU A 293 3.72 12.39 13.19
C LEU A 293 3.42 10.95 12.80
N ASP A 294 4.47 10.12 12.72
CA ASP A 294 4.32 8.68 12.49
C ASP A 294 3.70 7.98 13.71
N ARG A 295 3.29 6.72 13.52
CA ARG A 295 2.63 5.94 14.58
C ARG A 295 3.53 5.65 15.77
N ARG A 296 4.84 5.49 15.55
CA ARG A 296 5.82 5.25 16.60
C ARG A 296 5.89 6.45 17.54
N THR A 297 6.06 7.64 16.98
CA THR A 297 6.14 8.91 17.70
C THR A 297 4.86 9.20 18.46
N ARG A 298 3.70 8.94 17.87
CA ARG A 298 2.40 9.09 18.55
C ARG A 298 2.27 8.14 19.75
N SER A 299 2.69 6.89 19.61
CA SER A 299 2.73 5.95 20.72
C SER A 299 3.65 6.43 21.84
N ALA A 300 4.87 6.88 21.52
CA ALA A 300 5.80 7.43 22.51
C ALA A 300 5.20 8.61 23.29
N ILE A 301 4.60 9.58 22.59
CA ILE A 301 3.93 10.74 23.22
C ILE A 301 2.77 10.27 24.11
N THR A 302 1.98 9.32 23.65
CA THR A 302 0.83 8.79 24.40
C THR A 302 1.28 8.11 25.69
N LEU A 303 2.35 7.30 25.64
CA LEU A 303 2.93 6.69 26.83
C LEU A 303 3.44 7.73 27.83
N ALA A 304 4.11 8.79 27.36
CA ALA A 304 4.57 9.88 28.20
C ALA A 304 3.40 10.62 28.89
N VAL A 305 2.33 10.92 28.15
CA VAL A 305 1.13 11.58 28.70
C VAL A 305 0.42 10.68 29.72
N LEU A 306 0.19 9.40 29.41
CA LEU A 306 -0.48 8.48 30.33
C LEU A 306 0.33 8.22 31.60
N THR A 307 1.66 8.18 31.48
CA THR A 307 2.57 8.15 32.64
C THR A 307 2.40 9.40 33.51
N SER A 308 2.36 10.59 32.88
CA SER A 308 2.19 11.87 33.57
C SER A 308 0.85 11.95 34.32
N LEU A 309 -0.21 11.40 33.73
CA LEU A 309 -1.56 11.34 34.31
C LEU A 309 -1.75 10.21 35.32
N ARG A 310 -0.76 9.31 35.47
CA ARG A 310 -0.86 8.08 36.28
C ARG A 310 -2.04 7.18 35.86
N ALA A 311 -2.39 7.22 34.58
CA ALA A 311 -3.49 6.45 33.99
C ALA A 311 -3.01 5.04 33.61
N HIS A 312 -2.64 4.24 34.61
CA HIS A 312 -1.91 2.98 34.39
C HIS A 312 -2.71 1.90 33.65
N ASP A 313 -4.03 1.86 33.84
CA ASP A 313 -4.89 0.90 33.13
C ASP A 313 -4.85 1.14 31.62
N GLU A 314 -5.02 2.40 31.20
CA GLU A 314 -4.91 2.82 29.80
C GLU A 314 -3.47 2.71 29.28
N LEU A 315 -2.46 2.87 30.15
CA LEU A 315 -1.06 2.75 29.75
C LEU A 315 -0.75 1.33 29.25
N THR A 316 -1.28 0.29 29.89
CA THR A 316 -0.99 -1.11 29.49
C THR A 316 -1.43 -1.43 28.05
N MET A 317 -2.61 -0.97 27.63
CA MET A 317 -3.08 -1.14 26.25
C MET A 317 -2.22 -0.36 25.25
N HIS A 318 -1.75 0.84 25.62
CA HIS A 318 -0.87 1.63 24.75
C HIS A 318 0.57 1.10 24.69
N VAL A 319 1.04 0.35 25.69
CA VAL A 319 2.31 -0.40 25.59
C VAL A 319 2.20 -1.48 24.50
N ARG A 320 1.11 -2.26 24.49
CA ARG A 320 0.86 -3.23 23.41
C ARG A 320 0.75 -2.56 22.04
N ALA A 321 0.09 -1.40 21.98
CA ALA A 321 -0.01 -0.60 20.76
C ALA A 321 1.37 -0.12 20.27
N ALA A 322 2.24 0.34 21.18
CA ALA A 322 3.58 0.79 20.86
C ALA A 322 4.43 -0.33 20.22
N LEU A 323 4.37 -1.54 20.78
CA LEU A 323 5.01 -2.72 20.19
C LEU A 323 4.49 -3.01 18.78
N ARG A 324 3.17 -3.01 18.56
CA ARG A 324 2.57 -3.20 17.23
C ARG A 324 2.98 -2.12 16.23
N HIS A 325 3.16 -0.89 16.68
CA HIS A 325 3.65 0.22 15.86
C HIS A 325 5.18 0.17 15.65
N GLY A 326 5.85 -0.80 16.24
CA GLY A 326 7.26 -1.15 16.01
C GLY A 326 8.24 -0.67 17.07
N LEU A 327 7.80 0.00 18.14
CA LEU A 327 8.74 0.37 19.22
C LEU A 327 9.30 -0.90 19.85
N SER A 328 10.59 -0.92 20.13
CA SER A 328 11.21 -1.98 20.93
C SER A 328 10.91 -1.80 22.42
N ARG A 329 11.14 -2.86 23.22
CA ARG A 329 10.99 -2.78 24.68
C ARG A 329 11.95 -1.74 25.28
N GLU A 330 13.16 -1.62 24.71
CA GLU A 330 14.17 -0.63 25.06
C GLU A 330 13.69 0.79 24.75
N GLU A 331 13.12 1.03 23.57
CA GLU A 331 12.59 2.34 23.21
C GLU A 331 11.42 2.75 24.13
N ILE A 332 10.56 1.80 24.49
CA ILE A 332 9.50 2.05 25.48
C ILE A 332 10.11 2.42 26.84
N ALA A 333 11.14 1.71 27.29
CA ALA A 333 11.85 2.02 28.53
C ALA A 333 12.47 3.44 28.50
N GLU A 334 13.09 3.84 27.39
CA GLU A 334 13.65 5.19 27.22
C GLU A 334 12.57 6.29 27.32
N VAL A 335 11.40 6.07 26.73
CA VAL A 335 10.26 7.02 26.84
C VAL A 335 9.81 7.17 28.30
N LEU A 336 9.67 6.05 29.03
CA LEU A 336 9.25 6.07 30.43
C LEU A 336 10.31 6.70 31.33
N LEU A 337 11.58 6.42 31.08
CA LEU A 337 12.73 7.00 31.79
C LEU A 337 12.78 8.51 31.58
N HIS A 338 12.72 8.96 30.33
CA HIS A 338 12.73 10.39 29.99
C HIS A 338 11.56 11.13 30.65
N THR A 339 10.36 10.55 30.59
CA THR A 339 9.17 11.13 31.23
C THR A 339 9.35 11.26 32.74
N GLY A 340 9.92 10.24 33.39
CA GLY A 340 10.19 10.21 34.83
C GLY A 340 11.06 11.36 35.35
N ALA A 341 11.96 11.89 34.52
CA ALA A 341 12.77 13.07 34.86
C ALA A 341 11.92 14.33 35.13
N TYR A 342 10.73 14.43 34.51
CA TYR A 342 9.86 15.60 34.63
C TYR A 342 8.68 15.38 35.59
N VAL A 343 8.12 14.16 35.63
CA VAL A 343 6.92 13.86 36.44
C VAL A 343 7.22 13.13 37.75
N GLY A 344 8.51 12.80 37.97
CA GLY A 344 9.02 12.18 39.18
C GLY A 344 9.05 10.65 39.15
N VAL A 345 10.01 10.12 39.89
CA VAL A 345 10.30 8.67 40.01
C VAL A 345 9.07 7.83 40.35
N PRO A 346 8.15 8.22 41.28
CA PRO A 346 7.01 7.37 41.61
C PRO A 346 6.04 7.14 40.44
N ALA A 347 5.84 8.12 39.56
CA ALA A 347 4.98 7.95 38.39
C ALA A 347 5.65 7.02 37.36
N ALA A 348 6.95 7.19 37.14
CA ALA A 348 7.74 6.31 36.27
C ALA A 348 7.76 4.87 36.78
N ASN A 349 8.01 4.63 38.08
CA ASN A 349 8.02 3.28 38.67
C ASN A 349 6.70 2.54 38.41
N ALA A 350 5.56 3.21 38.61
CA ALA A 350 4.26 2.61 38.36
C ALA A 350 4.02 2.33 36.85
N ALA A 351 4.50 3.21 35.96
CA ALA A 351 4.45 2.98 34.52
C ALA A 351 5.36 1.82 34.07
N PHE A 352 6.58 1.71 34.59
CA PHE A 352 7.48 0.57 34.35
C PHE A 352 6.85 -0.73 34.82
N ALA A 353 6.26 -0.77 36.01
CA ALA A 353 5.57 -1.94 36.51
C ALA A 353 4.37 -2.34 35.62
N ALA A 354 3.65 -1.36 35.07
CA ALA A 354 2.56 -1.62 34.13
C ALA A 354 3.05 -2.14 32.78
N ALA A 355 4.15 -1.59 32.23
CA ALA A 355 4.77 -2.07 31.01
C ALA A 355 5.33 -3.49 31.17
N GLN A 356 5.99 -3.78 32.29
CA GLN A 356 6.54 -5.11 32.58
C GLN A 356 5.46 -6.19 32.59
N ARG A 357 4.29 -5.93 33.21
CA ARG A 357 3.16 -6.87 33.16
C ARG A 357 2.73 -7.22 31.73
N VAL A 358 2.74 -6.22 30.84
CA VAL A 358 2.41 -6.44 29.43
C VAL A 358 3.47 -7.32 28.76
N PHE A 359 4.75 -7.08 29.03
CA PHE A 359 5.83 -7.89 28.46
C PHE A 359 5.80 -9.33 28.97
N ASP A 360 5.54 -9.53 30.27
CA ASP A 360 5.42 -10.85 30.88
C ASP A 360 4.25 -11.66 30.29
N GLU A 361 3.13 -10.99 29.99
CA GLU A 361 1.97 -11.60 29.32
C GLU A 361 2.25 -11.95 27.84
N ASP A 362 3.10 -11.17 27.16
CA ASP A 362 3.45 -11.37 25.75
C ASP A 362 4.50 -12.49 25.58
N ASP A 363 5.29 -12.76 26.64
CA ASP A 363 6.30 -13.83 26.70
C ASP A 363 5.75 -15.19 27.15
N ALA A 364 4.51 -15.24 27.64
CA ALA A 364 3.84 -16.43 28.17
C ALA A 364 2.99 -17.15 27.10
#